data_AF-A0A414BV36-F1
#
_entry.id   AF-A0A414BV36-F1
#
_cell.length_a   1.000
_cell.length_b   1.000
_cell.length_c   1.000
_cell.angle_alpha   90.00
_cell.angle_beta   90.00
_cell.angle_gamma   90.00
#
_symmetry.space_group_name_H-M   'P 1'
#
loop_
_entity.id
_entity.type
_entity.pdbx_description
1 polymer ?
#
loop_
_entity_poly.entity_id
_entity_poly.type
_entity_poly.pdbx_seq_one_letter_code
_entity_poly.pdbx_strand_id
1 'polypeptide(L)'
;MKKLVIIFYLFLIPLCTFAQNESTTPQAKTANDSTLIKIHALLEDIDFRMHGLDRYKLYPTENMYNFLQLDTKTGKIDVVQWSLDDEEEFSVTLNGEDLSYDTGCGTFELYPTKNIYQFLLLDKVTGRRWHVQWGFESSKRWIKRIY
;
A
#
# COMPACT_ATOMS: atom_id res chain seq x y z
N MET A 1 58.67 -60.16 23.20
CA MET A 1 59.79 -59.52 23.92
C MET A 1 60.19 -58.25 23.20
N LYS A 2 60.30 -57.13 23.95
CA LYS A 2 61.03 -55.87 23.65
C LYS A 2 60.50 -55.05 22.45
N LYS A 3 59.60 -54.08 22.69
CA LYS A 3 59.89 -52.65 22.94
C LYS A 3 60.71 -52.01 21.81
N LEU A 4 60.05 -51.23 20.94
CA LEU A 4 60.69 -50.25 20.08
C LEU A 4 60.16 -48.86 20.45
N VAL A 5 61.13 -48.01 20.76
CA VAL A 5 61.02 -46.76 21.51
C VAL A 5 60.65 -45.62 20.58
N ILE A 6 59.68 -44.82 21.02
CA ILE A 6 59.26 -43.54 20.44
C ILE A 6 60.23 -42.46 20.90
N ILE A 7 60.95 -41.79 20.00
CA ILE A 7 61.40 -40.39 20.14
C ILE A 7 61.43 -39.78 18.73
N PHE A 8 60.39 -39.04 18.36
CA PHE A 8 60.41 -38.15 17.19
C PHE A 8 60.37 -36.71 17.71
N TYR A 9 61.34 -35.93 17.27
CA TYR A 9 61.61 -34.56 17.68
C TYR A 9 60.38 -33.65 17.53
N LEU A 10 60.06 -32.94 18.61
CA LEU A 10 59.09 -31.86 18.67
C LEU A 10 59.50 -30.74 17.71
N PHE A 11 58.71 -30.55 16.66
CA PHE A 11 58.72 -29.38 15.80
C PHE A 11 58.31 -28.14 16.61
N LEU A 12 59.23 -27.18 16.73
CA LEU A 12 58.96 -25.80 17.10
C LEU A 12 58.40 -25.06 15.88
N ILE A 13 57.12 -24.70 15.92
CA ILE A 13 56.55 -23.62 15.08
C ILE A 13 55.65 -22.76 16.00
N PRO A 14 55.85 -21.43 16.03
CA PRO A 14 55.30 -20.56 17.06
C PRO A 14 53.79 -20.33 16.92
N LEU A 15 53.12 -20.29 18.08
CA LEU A 15 51.74 -19.84 18.25
C LEU A 15 51.60 -18.40 17.73
N CYS A 16 50.84 -18.21 16.64
CA CYS A 16 50.24 -16.92 16.35
C CYS A 16 49.02 -16.76 17.27
N THR A 17 49.20 -16.08 18.40
CA THR A 17 48.10 -15.56 19.20
C THR A 17 47.45 -14.42 18.42
N PHE A 18 46.25 -14.63 17.88
CA PHE A 18 45.41 -13.51 17.47
C PHE A 18 44.92 -12.79 18.74
N ALA A 19 45.41 -11.58 18.96
CA ALA A 19 44.88 -10.66 19.95
C ALA A 19 43.46 -10.23 19.54
N GLN A 20 42.46 -10.53 20.36
CA GLN A 20 41.17 -9.87 20.27
C GLN A 20 41.36 -8.42 20.73
N ASN A 21 41.33 -7.47 19.79
CA ASN A 21 41.12 -6.08 20.13
C ASN A 21 39.64 -5.89 20.48
N GLU A 22 39.34 -5.83 21.78
CA GLU A 22 38.14 -5.14 22.24
C GLU A 22 38.29 -3.65 21.91
N SER A 23 37.59 -3.20 20.88
CA SER A 23 37.19 -1.79 20.81
C SER A 23 35.74 -1.70 21.27
N THR A 24 35.57 -1.54 22.57
CA THR A 24 34.34 -0.98 23.16
C THR A 24 34.10 0.38 22.50
N THR A 25 33.19 0.44 21.54
CA THR A 25 32.56 1.72 21.17
C THR A 25 31.35 1.87 22.08
N PRO A 26 31.22 2.95 22.87
CA PRO A 26 30.00 3.23 23.59
C PRO A 26 28.86 3.35 22.58
N GLN A 27 27.86 2.50 22.78
CA GLN A 27 26.59 2.48 22.08
C GLN A 27 25.94 3.88 22.11
N ALA A 28 25.93 4.54 20.95
CA ALA A 28 25.00 5.64 20.67
C ALA A 28 24.08 5.25 19.50
N LYS A 29 23.53 4.03 19.53
CA LYS A 29 22.61 3.53 18.49
C LYS A 29 21.57 2.59 19.10
N THR A 30 20.61 3.17 19.82
CA THR A 30 19.35 2.48 20.18
C THR A 30 18.21 3.47 20.43
N ALA A 31 18.53 4.71 20.82
CA ALA A 31 17.53 5.78 20.90
C ALA A 31 17.02 6.26 19.53
N ASN A 32 17.86 6.24 18.49
CA ASN A 32 17.50 6.70 17.15
C ASN A 32 16.44 5.82 16.50
N ASP A 33 16.52 4.50 16.66
CA ASP A 33 15.54 3.58 16.07
C ASP A 33 14.18 3.71 16.75
N SER A 34 14.15 3.81 18.09
CA SER A 34 12.90 4.04 18.81
C SER A 34 12.26 5.39 18.49
N THR A 35 13.08 6.44 18.31
CA THR A 35 12.59 7.78 17.94
C THR A 35 12.07 7.79 16.49
N LEU A 36 12.79 7.17 15.56
CA LEU A 36 12.38 7.06 14.17
C LEU A 36 11.07 6.27 14.03
N ILE A 37 10.93 5.15 14.74
CA ILE A 37 9.69 4.37 14.79
C ILE A 37 8.55 5.23 15.34
N LYS A 38 8.79 5.98 16.43
CA LYS A 38 7.77 6.90 16.99
C LYS A 38 7.38 7.99 16.00
N ILE A 39 8.33 8.57 15.26
CA ILE A 39 8.05 9.58 14.23
C ILE A 39 7.20 8.97 13.11
N HIS A 40 7.55 7.79 12.60
CA HIS A 40 6.76 7.13 11.57
C HIS A 40 5.34 6.82 12.04
N ALA A 41 5.19 6.29 13.26
CA ALA A 41 3.88 6.02 13.84
C ALA A 41 3.05 7.30 14.01
N LEU A 42 3.67 8.42 14.41
CA LEU A 42 3.00 9.71 14.51
C LEU A 42 2.59 10.26 13.15
N LEU A 43 3.43 10.13 12.13
CA LEU A 43 3.10 10.56 10.76
C LEU A 43 1.95 9.73 10.19
N GLU A 44 1.92 8.42 10.43
CA GLU A 44 0.83 7.55 10.02
C GLU A 44 -0.48 7.88 10.75
N ASP A 45 -0.43 8.14 12.06
CA ASP A 45 -1.60 8.59 12.84
C ASP A 45 -2.13 9.95 12.36
N ILE A 46 -1.23 10.88 12.01
CA ILE A 46 -1.62 12.18 11.44
C ILE A 46 -2.25 11.99 10.06
N ASP A 47 -1.65 11.21 9.15
CA ASP A 47 -2.21 10.92 7.82
C ASP A 47 -3.59 10.27 7.95
N PHE A 48 -3.73 9.30 8.86
CA PHE A 48 -5.00 8.65 9.15
C PHE A 48 -6.05 9.62 9.70
N ARG A 49 -5.71 10.52 10.64
CA ARG A 49 -6.67 11.48 11.19
C ARG A 49 -7.04 12.58 10.20
N MET A 50 -6.09 13.02 9.38
CA MET A 50 -6.31 14.09 8.40
C MET A 50 -7.07 13.60 7.17
N HIS A 51 -6.78 12.38 6.71
CA HIS A 51 -7.26 11.89 5.43
C HIS A 51 -7.96 10.53 5.49
N GLY A 52 -7.88 9.80 6.59
CA GLY A 52 -8.56 8.51 6.75
C GLY A 52 -10.08 8.65 6.76
N LEU A 53 -10.60 9.78 7.22
CA LEU A 53 -12.05 10.07 7.19
C LEU A 53 -12.58 10.28 5.77
N ASP A 54 -11.75 10.80 4.86
CA ASP A 54 -12.16 11.13 3.48
C ASP A 54 -11.63 10.11 2.45
N ARG A 55 -11.14 8.95 2.91
CA ARG A 55 -10.57 7.93 2.02
C ARG A 55 -11.61 7.33 1.08
N TYR A 56 -12.83 7.12 1.55
CA TYR A 56 -13.90 6.54 0.74
C TYR A 56 -15.03 7.53 0.57
N LYS A 57 -15.51 7.66 -0.67
CA LYS A 57 -16.67 8.51 -1.00
C LYS A 57 -17.63 7.75 -1.90
N LEU A 58 -18.91 7.76 -1.53
CA LEU A 58 -20.00 7.23 -2.35
C LEU A 58 -20.52 8.32 -3.28
N TYR A 59 -20.64 7.98 -4.56
CA TYR A 59 -21.23 8.83 -5.58
C TYR A 59 -22.55 8.21 -6.04
N PRO A 60 -23.67 8.93 -5.96
CA PRO A 60 -24.95 8.42 -6.44
C PRO A 60 -24.90 8.27 -7.96
N THR A 61 -25.59 7.25 -8.47
CA THR A 61 -25.94 7.16 -9.90
C THR A 61 -27.38 7.63 -10.11
N GLU A 62 -27.80 7.75 -11.36
CA GLU A 62 -29.22 8.04 -11.68
C GLU A 62 -30.15 6.88 -11.29
N ASN A 63 -29.63 5.66 -11.16
CA ASN A 63 -30.37 4.55 -10.57
C ASN A 63 -30.25 4.65 -9.04
N MET A 64 -31.38 4.86 -8.36
CA MET A 64 -31.42 5.08 -6.90
C MET A 64 -30.84 3.94 -6.06
N TYR A 65 -30.78 2.72 -6.60
CA TYR A 65 -30.23 1.55 -5.91
C TYR A 65 -28.71 1.45 -6.01
N ASN A 66 -28.08 2.27 -6.87
CA ASN A 66 -26.70 2.09 -7.29
C ASN A 66 -25.83 3.30 -6.94
N PHE A 67 -24.68 3.00 -6.35
CA PHE A 67 -23.62 3.96 -6.05
C PHE A 67 -22.28 3.49 -6.61
N LEU A 68 -21.39 4.45 -6.85
CA LEU A 68 -19.96 4.18 -7.05
C LEU A 68 -19.21 4.53 -5.78
N GLN A 69 -18.59 3.55 -5.14
CA GLN A 69 -17.65 3.78 -4.05
C GLN A 69 -16.26 4.03 -4.64
N LEU A 70 -15.70 5.20 -4.38
CA LEU A 70 -14.35 5.58 -4.78
C LEU A 70 -13.41 5.55 -3.57
N ASP A 71 -12.28 4.85 -3.69
CA ASP A 71 -11.11 5.10 -2.85
C ASP A 71 -10.40 6.35 -3.39
N THR A 72 -10.53 7.47 -2.68
CA THR A 72 -10.02 8.80 -3.08
C THR A 72 -8.49 8.88 -3.05
N LYS A 73 -7.82 7.90 -2.42
CA LYS A 73 -6.35 7.76 -2.41
C LYS A 73 -5.86 7.01 -3.63
N THR A 74 -6.47 5.86 -3.94
CA THR A 74 -5.96 4.94 -4.97
C THR A 74 -6.65 5.07 -6.33
N GLY A 75 -7.84 5.67 -6.39
CA GLY A 75 -8.66 5.71 -7.60
C GLY A 75 -9.36 4.39 -7.92
N LYS A 76 -9.35 3.43 -6.97
CA LYS A 76 -10.12 2.18 -7.09
C LYS A 76 -11.61 2.46 -6.95
N ILE A 77 -12.41 1.75 -7.72
CA ILE A 77 -13.85 1.97 -7.82
C ILE A 77 -14.58 0.63 -7.70
N ASP A 78 -15.55 0.57 -6.80
CA ASP A 78 -16.53 -0.50 -6.71
C ASP A 78 -17.93 0.04 -7.03
N VAL A 79 -18.74 -0.78 -7.71
CA VAL A 79 -20.18 -0.54 -7.84
C VAL A 79 -20.85 -1.16 -6.62
N VAL A 80 -21.72 -0.40 -5.94
CA VAL A 80 -22.46 -0.85 -4.75
C VAL A 80 -23.95 -0.76 -5.04
N GLN A 81 -24.65 -1.88 -4.87
CA GLN A 81 -26.11 -1.97 -4.93
C GLN A 81 -26.67 -2.18 -3.53
N TRP A 82 -27.69 -1.40 -3.17
CA TRP A 82 -28.46 -1.58 -1.94
C TRP A 82 -29.91 -1.96 -2.27
N SER A 83 -30.57 -2.65 -1.34
CA SER A 83 -31.93 -3.15 -1.52
C SER A 83 -32.63 -3.27 -0.16
N LEU A 84 -33.93 -3.58 -0.16
CA LEU A 84 -34.63 -4.06 1.04
C LEU A 84 -34.58 -5.59 1.15
N ASP A 85 -34.04 -6.24 0.12
CA ASP A 85 -33.81 -7.68 0.05
C ASP A 85 -32.30 -7.94 0.11
N ASP A 86 -31.86 -8.59 1.19
CA ASP A 86 -30.44 -8.88 1.46
C ASP A 86 -29.80 -9.70 0.31
N GLU A 87 -30.57 -10.49 -0.44
CA GLU A 87 -30.05 -11.28 -1.57
C GLU A 87 -29.70 -10.41 -2.79
N GLU A 88 -30.24 -9.19 -2.86
CA GLU A 88 -30.03 -8.21 -3.91
C GLU A 88 -29.03 -7.10 -3.52
N GLU A 89 -28.45 -7.17 -2.32
CA GLU A 89 -27.37 -6.30 -1.86
C GLU A 89 -26.00 -6.89 -2.22
N PHE A 90 -25.24 -6.17 -3.04
CA PHE A 90 -23.90 -6.62 -3.38
C PHE A 90 -22.99 -5.48 -3.82
N SER A 91 -21.69 -5.78 -3.87
CA SER A 91 -20.71 -4.90 -4.46
C SER A 91 -19.85 -5.66 -5.46
N VAL A 92 -19.31 -4.92 -6.44
CA VAL A 92 -18.50 -5.54 -7.47
C VAL A 92 -17.49 -4.54 -8.05
N THR A 93 -16.24 -4.97 -8.15
CA THR A 93 -15.13 -4.10 -8.54
C THR A 93 -15.22 -3.66 -10.01
N LEU A 94 -15.21 -2.35 -10.22
CA LEU A 94 -15.13 -1.72 -11.54
C LEU A 94 -13.66 -1.54 -11.93
N ASN A 95 -12.86 -1.00 -11.00
CA ASN A 95 -11.43 -0.82 -11.18
C ASN A 95 -10.69 -1.21 -9.88
N GLY A 96 -9.87 -2.27 -9.97
CA GLY A 96 -8.99 -2.70 -8.89
C GLY A 96 -7.56 -2.17 -8.99
N GLU A 97 -7.21 -1.51 -10.11
CA GLU A 97 -5.87 -0.95 -10.32
C GLU A 97 -5.66 0.28 -9.44
N ASP A 98 -4.49 0.34 -8.79
CA ASP A 98 -4.05 1.54 -8.10
C ASP A 98 -3.55 2.56 -9.12
N LEU A 99 -4.28 3.66 -9.23
CA LEU A 99 -3.98 4.77 -10.12
C LEU A 99 -3.19 5.86 -9.42
N SER A 100 -2.93 5.73 -8.11
CA SER A 100 -2.15 6.67 -7.35
C SER A 100 -0.68 6.53 -7.70
N TYR A 101 -0.06 7.63 -8.09
CA TYR A 101 1.38 7.69 -8.29
C TYR A 101 1.96 8.48 -7.11
N ASP A 102 1.70 7.97 -5.90
CA ASP A 102 2.03 8.60 -4.63
C ASP A 102 1.46 10.02 -4.46
N THR A 103 0.30 10.29 -5.07
CA THR A 103 -0.34 11.61 -5.02
C THR A 103 -0.92 11.97 -3.66
N GLY A 104 -1.05 11.00 -2.75
CA GLY A 104 -1.68 11.16 -1.44
C GLY A 104 -3.17 10.80 -1.46
N CYS A 105 -3.84 10.97 -0.31
CA CYS A 105 -5.26 10.67 -0.12
C CYS A 105 -6.14 11.87 -0.53
N GLY A 106 -7.40 11.62 -0.93
CA GLY A 106 -8.35 12.69 -1.28
C GLY A 106 -8.15 13.33 -2.66
N THR A 107 -7.29 12.76 -3.50
CA THR A 107 -6.90 13.33 -4.79
C THR A 107 -7.86 12.97 -5.91
N PHE A 108 -8.44 11.77 -5.87
CA PHE A 108 -9.37 11.29 -6.88
C PHE A 108 -10.80 11.76 -6.62
N GLU A 109 -11.49 12.18 -7.69
CA GLU A 109 -12.90 12.58 -7.66
C GLU A 109 -13.64 12.15 -8.92
N LEU A 110 -14.88 11.70 -8.75
CA LEU A 110 -15.78 11.32 -9.83
C LEU A 110 -16.71 12.49 -10.19
N TYR A 111 -16.86 12.73 -11.49
CA TYR A 111 -17.75 13.74 -12.06
C TYR A 111 -18.79 13.05 -12.95
N PRO A 112 -20.09 13.22 -12.67
CA PRO A 112 -21.14 12.62 -13.49
C PRO A 112 -21.18 13.26 -14.88
N THR A 113 -21.57 12.46 -15.88
CA THR A 113 -21.87 12.96 -17.23
C THR A 113 -23.38 12.95 -17.47
N LYS A 114 -23.82 13.43 -18.63
CA LYS A 114 -25.23 13.29 -19.06
C LYS A 114 -25.61 11.85 -19.39
N ASN A 115 -24.65 10.96 -19.60
CA ASN A 115 -24.91 9.54 -19.79
C ASN A 115 -24.91 8.86 -18.41
N ILE A 116 -26.03 8.23 -18.07
CA ILE A 116 -26.29 7.65 -16.75
C ILE A 116 -25.29 6.57 -16.32
N TYR A 117 -24.60 5.94 -17.27
CA TYR A 117 -23.62 4.90 -17.03
C TYR A 117 -22.18 5.43 -16.97
N GLN A 118 -21.96 6.73 -17.19
CA GLN A 118 -20.62 7.26 -17.45
C GLN A 118 -20.25 8.41 -16.51
N PHE A 119 -19.02 8.32 -16.01
CA PHE A 119 -18.37 9.32 -15.17
C PHE A 119 -17.00 9.68 -15.74
N LEU A 120 -16.48 10.83 -15.31
CA LEU A 120 -15.07 11.16 -15.44
C LEU A 120 -14.40 11.03 -14.08
N LEU A 121 -13.32 10.25 -14.01
CA LEU A 121 -12.44 10.24 -12.85
C LEU A 121 -11.35 11.29 -13.08
N LEU A 122 -11.13 12.17 -12.11
CA LEU A 122 -10.06 13.16 -12.12
C LEU A 122 -9.13 12.93 -10.93
N ASP A 123 -7.84 12.83 -11.22
CA ASP A 123 -6.80 13.08 -10.23
C ASP A 123 -6.56 14.58 -10.15
N LYS A 124 -7.02 15.20 -9.07
CA LYS A 124 -6.96 16.66 -8.87
C LYS A 124 -5.54 17.20 -8.71
N VAL A 125 -4.56 16.36 -8.35
CA VAL A 125 -3.17 16.77 -8.18
C VAL A 125 -2.45 16.83 -9.51
N THR A 126 -2.64 15.81 -10.35
CA THR A 126 -1.89 15.66 -11.60
C THR A 126 -2.66 16.09 -12.86
N GLY A 127 -3.98 16.30 -12.75
CA GLY A 127 -4.86 16.63 -13.88
C GLY A 127 -5.16 15.45 -14.81
N ARG A 128 -4.69 14.25 -14.45
CA ARG A 128 -4.93 13.00 -15.17
C ARG A 128 -6.39 12.62 -15.04
N ARG A 129 -6.96 12.13 -16.14
CA ARG A 129 -8.39 11.87 -16.19
C ARG A 129 -8.70 10.57 -16.91
N TRP A 130 -9.76 9.91 -16.49
CA TRP A 130 -10.21 8.66 -17.07
C TRP A 130 -11.70 8.74 -17.38
N HIS A 131 -12.08 8.09 -18.47
CA HIS A 131 -13.47 7.79 -18.76
C HIS A 131 -13.84 6.51 -18.02
N VAL A 132 -14.88 6.59 -17.20
CA VAL A 132 -15.39 5.49 -16.40
C VAL A 132 -16.77 5.10 -16.95
N GLN A 133 -16.99 3.82 -17.21
CA GLN A 133 -18.31 3.26 -17.44
C GLN A 133 -18.61 2.21 -16.39
N TRP A 134 -19.78 2.28 -15.78
CA TRP A 134 -20.23 1.32 -14.77
C TRP A 134 -21.35 0.42 -15.29
N GLY A 135 -21.41 -0.79 -14.74
CA GLY A 135 -22.43 -1.79 -15.03
C GLY A 135 -22.11 -3.12 -14.33
N PHE A 136 -23.09 -4.00 -14.21
CA PHE A 136 -22.90 -5.28 -13.53
C PHE A 136 -22.23 -6.34 -14.40
N GLU A 137 -22.36 -6.26 -15.71
CA GLU A 137 -21.63 -7.14 -16.63
C GLU A 137 -20.17 -6.70 -16.74
N SER A 138 -19.24 -7.67 -16.79
CA SER A 138 -17.80 -7.38 -16.96
C SER A 138 -17.49 -6.61 -18.24
N SER A 139 -18.25 -6.85 -19.32
CA SER A 139 -18.14 -6.14 -20.59
C SER A 139 -18.66 -4.69 -20.54
N LYS A 140 -19.51 -4.37 -19.56
CA LYS A 140 -20.15 -3.05 -19.41
C LYS A 140 -19.51 -2.19 -18.33
N ARG A 141 -18.51 -2.70 -17.63
CA ARG A 141 -17.68 -1.95 -16.66
C ARG A 141 -16.27 -1.80 -17.20
N TRP A 142 -15.74 -0.59 -17.20
CA TRP A 142 -14.36 -0.35 -17.59
C TRP A 142 -13.92 1.05 -17.21
N ILE A 143 -12.61 1.23 -17.18
CA ILE A 143 -11.95 2.52 -17.05
C ILE A 143 -10.93 2.68 -18.18
N LYS A 144 -10.86 3.87 -18.76
CA LYS A 144 -9.92 4.18 -19.84
C LYS A 144 -9.28 5.53 -19.63
N ARG A 145 -7.94 5.57 -19.70
CA ARG A 145 -7.18 6.81 -19.61
C ARG A 145 -7.46 7.74 -20.80
N ILE A 146 -7.62 9.03 -20.52
CA ILE A 146 -7.71 10.09 -21.53
C ILE A 146 -6.37 10.86 -21.52
N TYR A 147 -5.82 11.13 -22.70
CA TYR A 147 -4.56 11.87 -22.93
C TYR A 147 -4.84 13.22 -23.57
#